data_AF-A0A8T4JHT3-F1
#
_entry.id   AF-A0A8T4JHT3-F1
#
_cell.length_a   1.000
_cell.length_b   1.000
_cell.length_c   1.000
_cell.angle_alpha   90.00
_cell.angle_beta   90.00
_cell.angle_gamma   90.00
#
_symmetry.space_group_name_H-M   'P 1'
#
loop_
_entity.id
_entity.type
_entity.pdbx_description
1 polymer ?
#
loop_
_entity_poly.entity_id
_entity_poly.type
_entity_poly.pdbx_seq_one_letter_code
_entity_poly.pdbx_strand_id
1 'polypeptide(L)'
;MRSPRLRDGKKRKTIELYPLGDFPEKVIYEISRWLIYNFAVGKANISGEDWGDIFAKSIDGGHLSSPTGLADVVFEGQCWSVKSVQSKKPHTCQELRVISGRNSPDYSYGIQNPHTDIQKTGKAIINIWNERVNIALDQFDFLRTAILVRNVNTLEFTLFEEDTRQYVTNEYEWKLNARENFEGFDKTTGKHKFTWQPHGAQFTIKYTVPSSAVRFQIKRPPILDFEQTMEQIGFNKNWVLIKN
;
A
#
# COMPACT_ATOMS: atom_id res chain seq x y z
N MET A 1 1.84 -18.55 17.33
CA MET A 1 0.71 -18.08 18.17
C MET A 1 -0.23 -19.24 18.48
N ARG A 2 -0.84 -19.32 19.67
CA ARG A 2 -1.86 -20.34 19.98
C ARG A 2 -3.25 -19.77 19.67
N SER A 3 -3.92 -20.31 18.65
CA SER A 3 -5.29 -19.93 18.33
C SER A 3 -6.29 -20.55 19.33
N PRO A 4 -7.41 -19.85 19.64
CA PRO A 4 -8.45 -20.41 20.50
C PRO A 4 -9.04 -21.68 19.87
N ARG A 5 -9.24 -22.72 20.69
CA ARG A 5 -9.91 -23.96 20.24
C ARG A 5 -11.41 -23.71 20.17
N LEU A 6 -11.95 -23.63 18.95
CA LEU A 6 -13.38 -23.48 18.70
C LEU A 6 -14.01 -24.83 18.33
N ARG A 7 -15.21 -25.10 18.84
CA ARG A 7 -15.96 -26.35 18.59
C ARG A 7 -16.22 -26.58 17.10
N ASP A 8 -16.49 -25.51 16.36
CA ASP A 8 -16.72 -25.52 14.91
C ASP A 8 -15.47 -25.06 14.10
N GLY A 9 -14.33 -24.88 14.77
CA GLY A 9 -13.11 -24.29 14.20
C GLY A 9 -12.39 -25.14 13.16
N LYS A 10 -12.89 -26.35 12.85
CA LYS A 10 -12.25 -27.30 11.92
C LYS A 10 -12.05 -26.74 10.50
N LYS A 11 -12.77 -25.68 10.12
CA LYS A 11 -12.67 -25.04 8.81
C LYS A 11 -11.67 -23.88 8.73
N ARG A 12 -11.31 -23.24 9.85
CA ARG A 12 -10.41 -22.08 9.84
C ARG A 12 -8.97 -22.59 9.94
N LYS A 13 -8.30 -22.71 8.79
CA LYS A 13 -6.91 -23.22 8.69
C LYS A 13 -5.86 -22.11 8.77
N THR A 14 -6.26 -20.87 8.56
CA THR A 14 -5.36 -19.75 8.34
C THR A 14 -4.77 -19.27 9.64
N ILE A 15 -3.45 -19.34 9.74
CA ILE A 15 -2.66 -18.79 10.82
C ILE A 15 -2.06 -17.50 10.26
N GLU A 16 -2.30 -16.38 10.93
CA GLU A 16 -1.67 -15.12 10.55
C GLU A 16 -0.13 -15.26 10.55
N LEU A 17 0.53 -14.69 9.56
CA LEU A 17 1.98 -14.77 9.42
C LEU A 17 2.70 -14.15 10.64
N TYR A 18 2.16 -13.03 11.12
CA TYR A 18 2.54 -12.33 12.35
C TYR A 18 1.35 -11.47 12.84
N PRO A 19 1.29 -11.10 14.14
CA PRO A 19 0.21 -10.27 14.65
C PRO A 19 0.18 -8.92 13.93
N LEU A 20 -1.01 -8.33 13.78
CA LEU A 20 -1.19 -7.05 13.09
C LEU A 20 -0.21 -5.98 13.59
N GLY A 21 0.61 -5.45 12.68
CA GLY A 21 1.57 -4.38 12.95
C GLY A 21 2.87 -4.83 13.62
N ASP A 22 3.03 -6.10 13.97
CA ASP A 22 4.21 -6.66 14.62
C ASP A 22 5.11 -7.36 13.59
N PHE A 23 5.75 -6.56 12.73
CA PHE A 23 6.63 -7.08 11.68
C PHE A 23 7.85 -7.78 12.29
N PRO A 24 8.08 -9.08 11.99
CA PRO A 24 9.26 -9.78 12.46
C PRO A 24 10.54 -9.11 11.94
N GLU A 25 11.60 -9.08 12.75
CA GLU A 25 12.89 -8.47 12.35
C GLU A 25 13.42 -9.04 11.02
N LYS A 26 13.23 -10.35 10.79
CA LYS A 26 13.61 -11.00 9.52
C LYS A 26 12.96 -10.32 8.29
N VAL A 27 11.71 -9.88 8.41
CA VAL A 27 10.97 -9.20 7.33
C VAL A 27 11.58 -7.81 7.10
N ILE A 28 11.89 -7.09 8.18
CA ILE A 28 12.55 -5.77 8.09
C ILE A 28 13.94 -5.86 7.46
N TYR A 29 14.72 -6.87 7.84
CA TYR A 29 16.03 -7.13 7.24
C TYR A 29 15.91 -7.47 5.75
N GLU A 30 14.93 -8.28 5.37
CA GLU A 30 14.75 -8.66 3.97
C GLU A 30 14.24 -7.49 3.11
N ILE A 31 13.31 -6.68 3.62
CA ILE A 31 12.93 -5.39 3.00
C ILE A 31 14.18 -4.53 2.81
N SER A 32 15.00 -4.40 3.84
CA SER A 32 16.23 -3.59 3.80
C SER A 32 17.22 -4.12 2.76
N ARG A 33 17.37 -5.45 2.64
CA ARG A 33 18.23 -6.11 1.65
C ARG A 33 17.82 -5.72 0.22
N TRP A 34 16.53 -5.80 -0.10
CA TRP A 34 16.04 -5.43 -1.43
C TRP A 34 16.05 -3.93 -1.70
N LEU A 35 15.80 -3.09 -0.70
CA LEU A 35 15.97 -1.64 -0.83
C LEU A 35 17.43 -1.29 -1.16
N ILE A 36 18.39 -1.84 -0.41
CA ILE A 36 19.83 -1.64 -0.67
C ILE A 36 20.18 -2.12 -2.08
N TYR A 37 19.73 -3.31 -2.48
CA TYR A 37 19.95 -3.82 -3.83
C TYR A 37 19.42 -2.87 -4.90
N ASN A 38 18.17 -2.39 -4.77
CA ASN A 38 17.58 -1.44 -5.71
C ASN A 38 18.40 -0.16 -5.84
N PHE A 39 18.90 0.38 -4.72
CA PHE A 39 19.77 1.56 -4.75
C PHE A 39 21.15 1.25 -5.36
N ALA A 40 21.70 0.06 -5.14
CA ALA A 40 22.98 -0.36 -5.70
C ALA A 40 22.93 -0.48 -7.23
N VAL A 41 21.82 -0.98 -7.78
CA VAL A 41 21.60 -1.06 -9.24
C VAL A 41 21.10 0.25 -9.86
N GLY A 42 21.15 1.35 -9.10
CA GLY A 42 20.91 2.71 -9.62
C GLY A 42 19.46 3.18 -9.63
N LYS A 43 18.52 2.51 -8.94
CA LYS A 43 17.16 3.04 -8.81
C LYS A 43 17.15 4.30 -7.96
N ALA A 44 16.77 5.42 -8.56
CA ALA A 44 16.68 6.72 -7.86
C ALA A 44 15.51 6.80 -6.86
N ASN A 45 14.50 5.95 -7.02
CA ASN A 45 13.30 5.95 -6.19
C ASN A 45 12.69 4.55 -6.09
N ILE A 46 11.72 4.37 -5.19
CA ILE A 46 10.93 3.14 -5.03
C ILE A 46 9.51 3.42 -5.55
N SER A 47 9.15 2.82 -6.68
CA SER A 47 7.79 2.88 -7.22
C SER A 47 6.80 2.04 -6.41
N GLY A 48 5.51 2.12 -6.75
CA GLY A 48 4.50 1.23 -6.16
C GLY A 48 4.78 -0.25 -6.47
N GLU A 49 5.16 -0.52 -7.72
CA GLU A 49 5.53 -1.86 -8.18
C GLU A 49 6.75 -2.41 -7.43
N ASP A 50 7.81 -1.59 -7.33
CA ASP A 50 9.01 -1.95 -6.57
C ASP A 50 8.68 -2.30 -5.12
N TRP A 51 7.78 -1.53 -4.50
CA TRP A 51 7.37 -1.79 -3.13
C TRP A 51 6.59 -3.11 -3.00
N GLY A 52 5.68 -3.41 -3.95
CA GLY A 52 4.98 -4.69 -3.98
C GLY A 52 5.93 -5.88 -4.11
N ASP A 53 6.91 -5.79 -5.01
CA ASP A 53 7.95 -6.81 -5.17
C ASP A 53 8.80 -6.99 -3.92
N ILE A 54 9.27 -5.88 -3.34
CA ILE A 54 10.08 -5.90 -2.11
C ILE A 54 9.30 -6.55 -0.98
N PHE A 55 8.05 -6.14 -0.78
CA PHE A 55 7.22 -6.64 0.32
C PHE A 55 6.91 -8.12 0.12
N ALA A 56 6.49 -8.54 -1.07
CA ALA A 56 6.22 -9.95 -1.38
C ALA A 56 7.44 -10.84 -1.09
N LYS A 57 8.62 -10.47 -1.58
CA LYS A 57 9.86 -11.20 -1.33
C LYS A 57 10.21 -11.27 0.17
N SER A 58 9.90 -10.22 0.92
CA SER A 58 10.22 -10.17 2.36
C SER A 58 9.38 -11.07 3.25
N ILE A 59 8.23 -11.54 2.74
CA ILE A 59 7.32 -12.45 3.45
C ILE A 59 7.19 -13.80 2.75
N ASP A 60 8.06 -14.09 1.77
CA ASP A 60 7.98 -15.29 0.91
C ASP A 60 6.62 -15.43 0.20
N GLY A 61 5.99 -14.30 -0.12
CA GLY A 61 4.69 -14.20 -0.78
C GLY A 61 4.79 -13.96 -2.29
N GLY A 62 3.62 -13.86 -2.92
CA GLY A 62 3.48 -13.50 -4.33
C GLY A 62 3.02 -12.06 -4.50
N HIS A 63 3.66 -11.32 -5.41
CA HIS A 63 3.14 -10.04 -5.90
C HIS A 63 2.25 -10.29 -7.12
N LEU A 64 1.02 -9.79 -7.11
CA LEU A 64 0.07 -10.01 -8.19
C LEU A 64 0.31 -9.01 -9.32
N SER A 65 0.56 -9.52 -10.52
CA SER A 65 0.67 -8.69 -11.75
C SER A 65 -0.64 -7.98 -12.11
N SER A 66 -1.75 -8.42 -11.54
CA SER A 66 -3.06 -7.79 -11.66
C SER A 66 -3.76 -7.89 -10.30
N PRO A 67 -3.89 -6.77 -9.57
CA PRO A 67 -4.50 -6.77 -8.25
C PRO A 67 -5.93 -7.30 -8.28
N THR A 68 -6.27 -8.12 -7.29
CA THR A 68 -7.64 -8.61 -7.09
C THR A 68 -8.33 -7.76 -6.03
N GLY A 69 -9.20 -6.84 -6.47
CA GLY A 69 -9.78 -5.84 -5.57
C GLY A 69 -8.71 -4.88 -5.04
N LEU A 70 -8.27 -5.08 -3.80
CA LEU A 70 -7.18 -4.35 -3.16
C LEU A 70 -5.94 -5.22 -2.85
N ALA A 71 -6.00 -6.52 -3.14
CA ALA A 71 -4.90 -7.44 -2.90
C ALA A 71 -3.79 -7.18 -3.93
N ASP A 72 -2.66 -6.66 -3.45
CA ASP A 72 -1.44 -6.48 -4.24
C ASP A 72 -0.48 -7.66 -3.98
N VAL A 73 -0.28 -8.02 -2.72
CA VAL A 73 0.60 -9.13 -2.28
C VAL A 73 -0.20 -10.19 -1.55
N VAL A 74 0.15 -11.48 -1.74
CA VAL A 74 -0.56 -12.63 -1.14
C VAL A 74 0.40 -13.62 -0.49
N PHE A 75 -0.03 -14.24 0.62
CA PHE A 75 0.69 -15.32 1.29
C PHE A 75 -0.30 -16.20 2.08
N GLU A 76 -0.37 -17.49 1.76
CA GLU A 76 -1.16 -18.50 2.51
C GLU A 76 -2.57 -18.03 2.95
N GLY A 77 -3.38 -17.52 2.02
CA GLY A 77 -4.75 -17.07 2.31
C GLY A 77 -4.85 -15.67 2.92
N GLN A 78 -3.73 -15.00 3.19
CA GLN A 78 -3.67 -13.59 3.57
C GLN A 78 -3.32 -12.73 2.35
N CYS A 79 -3.80 -11.49 2.34
CA CYS A 79 -3.40 -10.51 1.34
C CYS A 79 -3.13 -9.13 1.94
N TRP A 80 -2.32 -8.36 1.22
CA TRP A 80 -1.95 -7.00 1.56
C TRP A 80 -2.21 -6.07 0.39
N SER A 81 -2.83 -4.93 0.66
CA SER A 81 -2.69 -3.74 -0.17
C SER A 81 -1.43 -3.01 0.24
N VAL A 82 -0.46 -2.93 -0.66
CA VAL A 82 0.85 -2.33 -0.37
C VAL A 82 0.87 -0.90 -0.90
N LYS A 83 1.32 0.04 -0.06
CA LYS A 83 1.32 1.46 -0.39
C LYS A 83 2.64 2.08 0.04
N SER A 84 3.18 2.98 -0.78
CA SER A 84 4.33 3.79 -0.39
C SER A 84 4.01 5.28 -0.46
N VAL A 85 4.53 6.04 0.49
CA VAL A 85 4.32 7.49 0.60
C VAL A 85 5.66 8.17 0.83
N GLN A 86 5.96 9.17 0.01
CA GLN A 86 7.16 9.98 0.22
C GLN A 86 6.93 11.01 1.33
N SER A 87 7.86 11.11 2.27
CA SER A 87 7.86 12.12 3.34
C SER A 87 9.24 12.71 3.50
N LYS A 88 9.33 14.00 3.90
CA LYS A 88 10.61 14.63 4.24
C LYS A 88 11.21 14.07 5.53
N LYS A 89 10.36 13.64 6.46
CA LYS A 89 10.73 13.12 7.78
C LYS A 89 9.91 11.86 8.11
N PRO A 90 10.27 10.69 7.56
CA PRO A 90 9.50 9.45 7.75
C PRO A 90 9.29 9.11 9.23
N HIS A 91 10.34 9.17 10.05
CA HIS A 91 10.29 8.72 11.45
C HIS A 91 9.38 9.56 12.35
N THR A 92 9.20 10.86 12.05
CA THR A 92 8.37 11.77 12.87
C THR A 92 7.03 12.10 12.22
N CYS A 93 6.70 11.46 11.09
CA CYS A 93 5.40 11.63 10.45
C CYS A 93 4.30 11.07 11.34
N GLN A 94 3.24 11.84 11.58
CA GLN A 94 2.10 11.43 12.40
C GLN A 94 0.84 11.15 11.58
N GLU A 95 0.67 11.85 10.47
CA GLU A 95 -0.47 11.68 9.58
C GLU A 95 0.00 11.66 8.13
N LEU A 96 -0.65 10.81 7.33
CA LEU A 96 -0.39 10.70 5.90
C LEU A 96 -1.70 10.53 5.13
N ARG A 97 -1.69 11.04 3.90
CA ARG A 97 -2.72 10.80 2.90
C ARG A 97 -2.20 9.74 1.93
N VAL A 98 -2.90 8.62 1.83
CA VAL A 98 -2.50 7.47 1.00
C VAL A 98 -3.47 7.32 -0.16
N ILE A 99 -2.95 7.22 -1.38
CA ILE A 99 -3.76 6.89 -2.57
C ILE A 99 -4.30 5.48 -2.40
N SER A 100 -5.63 5.38 -2.38
CA SER A 100 -6.38 4.16 -2.05
C SER A 100 -7.24 3.70 -3.22
N GLY A 101 -6.89 4.14 -4.43
CA GLY A 101 -7.51 3.69 -5.68
C GLY A 101 -8.11 4.81 -6.53
N ARG A 102 -8.74 4.38 -7.61
CA ARG A 102 -9.45 5.20 -8.59
C ARG A 102 -10.93 4.87 -8.48
N ASN A 103 -11.66 5.59 -7.65
CA ASN A 103 -13.08 5.32 -7.41
C ASN A 103 -13.87 6.22 -8.34
N SER A 104 -14.42 5.66 -9.43
CA SER A 104 -15.15 6.43 -10.45
C SER A 104 -16.67 6.26 -10.26
N PRO A 105 -17.38 7.27 -9.70
CA PRO A 105 -18.83 7.25 -9.57
C PRO A 105 -19.55 7.28 -10.93
N ASP A 106 -18.95 7.88 -11.95
CA ASP A 106 -19.48 7.87 -13.31
C ASP A 106 -19.50 6.44 -13.87
N TYR A 107 -18.34 5.77 -13.88
CA TYR A 107 -18.25 4.39 -14.36
C TYR A 107 -19.12 3.41 -13.56
N SER A 108 -19.13 3.55 -12.23
CA SER A 108 -19.75 2.54 -11.34
C SER A 108 -21.24 2.77 -11.09
N TYR A 109 -21.72 4.02 -11.17
CA TYR A 109 -23.09 4.40 -10.81
C TYR A 109 -23.77 5.35 -11.81
N GLY A 110 -23.10 5.73 -12.91
CA GLY A 110 -23.62 6.69 -13.88
C GLY A 110 -23.72 8.13 -13.35
N ILE A 111 -22.97 8.46 -12.29
CA ILE A 111 -22.95 9.81 -11.72
C ILE A 111 -22.00 10.68 -12.55
N GLN A 112 -22.50 11.20 -13.67
CA GLN A 112 -21.72 12.00 -14.62
C GLN A 112 -21.25 13.34 -14.03
N ASN A 113 -22.14 14.04 -13.32
CA ASN A 113 -21.79 15.26 -12.60
C ASN A 113 -21.72 14.98 -11.09
N PRO A 114 -20.51 14.80 -10.53
CA PRO A 114 -20.35 14.48 -9.10
C PRO A 114 -20.83 15.61 -8.18
N HIS A 115 -20.93 16.85 -8.67
CA HIS A 115 -21.28 18.03 -7.86
C HIS A 115 -22.79 18.24 -7.68
N THR A 116 -23.63 17.54 -8.45
CA THR A 116 -25.10 17.68 -8.35
C THR A 116 -25.63 17.26 -6.98
N ASP A 117 -25.07 16.21 -6.39
CA ASP A 117 -25.39 15.76 -5.04
C ASP A 117 -24.11 15.26 -4.35
N ILE A 118 -23.53 16.13 -3.54
CA ILE A 118 -22.24 15.88 -2.89
C ILE A 118 -22.31 14.67 -1.97
N GLN A 119 -23.42 14.49 -1.25
CA GLN A 119 -23.56 13.39 -0.30
C GLN A 119 -23.76 12.07 -1.04
N LYS A 120 -24.59 12.04 -2.08
CA LYS A 120 -24.80 10.84 -2.90
C LYS A 120 -23.50 10.40 -3.57
N THR A 121 -22.76 11.34 -4.16
CA THR A 121 -21.44 11.06 -4.74
C THR A 121 -20.47 10.55 -3.69
N GLY A 122 -20.41 11.18 -2.51
CA GLY A 122 -19.58 10.74 -1.39
C GLY A 122 -19.86 9.30 -0.95
N LYS A 123 -21.14 8.91 -0.84
CA LYS A 123 -21.54 7.53 -0.56
C LYS A 123 -21.12 6.56 -1.65
N ALA A 124 -21.28 6.94 -2.91
CA ALA A 124 -20.84 6.12 -4.05
C ALA A 124 -19.32 5.89 -4.02
N ILE A 125 -18.52 6.91 -3.70
CA ILE A 125 -17.06 6.81 -3.58
C ILE A 125 -16.67 5.78 -2.52
N ILE A 126 -17.29 5.81 -1.33
CA ILE A 126 -17.00 4.84 -0.26
C ILE A 126 -17.49 3.44 -0.65
N ASN A 127 -18.66 3.32 -1.26
CA ASN A 127 -19.16 2.01 -1.71
C ASN A 127 -18.21 1.35 -2.71
N ILE A 128 -17.64 2.08 -3.67
CA ILE A 128 -16.64 1.53 -4.59
C ILE A 128 -15.42 0.97 -3.84
N TRP A 129 -14.96 1.67 -2.79
CA TRP A 129 -13.90 1.16 -1.93
C TRP A 129 -14.34 -0.13 -1.22
N ASN A 130 -15.53 -0.13 -0.61
CA ASN A 130 -16.06 -1.29 0.10
C ASN A 130 -16.19 -2.52 -0.81
N GLU A 131 -16.65 -2.35 -2.05
CA GLU A 131 -16.72 -3.47 -3.01
C GLU A 131 -15.34 -4.02 -3.38
N ARG A 132 -14.30 -3.17 -3.45
CA ARG A 132 -12.93 -3.65 -3.66
C ARG A 132 -12.38 -4.40 -2.45
N VAL A 133 -12.77 -4.01 -1.25
CA VAL A 133 -12.50 -4.78 -0.03
C VAL A 133 -13.20 -6.14 -0.10
N ASN A 134 -14.48 -6.19 -0.51
CA ASN A 134 -15.24 -7.44 -0.67
C ASN A 134 -14.57 -8.39 -1.65
N ILE A 135 -14.21 -7.90 -2.84
CA ILE A 135 -13.54 -8.72 -3.87
C ILE A 135 -12.27 -9.39 -3.33
N ALA A 136 -11.50 -8.70 -2.48
CA ALA A 136 -10.33 -9.30 -1.84
C ALA A 136 -10.73 -10.31 -0.76
N LEU A 137 -11.68 -9.96 0.13
CA LEU A 137 -12.11 -10.84 1.23
C LEU A 137 -12.92 -12.07 0.79
N ASP A 138 -13.47 -12.06 -0.43
CA ASP A 138 -14.10 -13.23 -1.04
C ASP A 138 -13.05 -14.31 -1.42
N GLN A 139 -11.78 -13.93 -1.57
CA GLN A 139 -10.69 -14.82 -1.98
C GLN A 139 -9.67 -15.07 -0.87
N PHE A 140 -9.53 -14.14 0.07
CA PHE A 140 -8.53 -14.17 1.13
C PHE A 140 -9.18 -13.99 2.49
N ASP A 141 -8.66 -14.68 3.50
CA ASP A 141 -9.20 -14.65 4.86
C ASP A 141 -9.02 -13.28 5.54
N PHE A 142 -8.00 -12.53 5.13
CA PHE A 142 -7.64 -11.24 5.69
C PHE A 142 -7.09 -10.30 4.61
N LEU A 143 -7.37 -9.01 4.75
CA LEU A 143 -6.80 -7.92 3.96
C LEU A 143 -6.18 -6.88 4.89
N ARG A 144 -4.86 -6.68 4.78
CA ARG A 144 -4.14 -5.62 5.50
C ARG A 144 -3.65 -4.55 4.54
N THR A 145 -3.47 -3.33 5.01
CA THR A 145 -2.82 -2.27 4.22
C THR A 145 -1.45 -2.02 4.81
N ALA A 146 -0.38 -2.40 4.10
CA ALA A 146 1.00 -2.19 4.52
C ALA A 146 1.55 -0.90 3.89
N ILE A 147 1.92 0.06 4.73
CA ILE A 147 2.32 1.41 4.31
C ILE A 147 3.79 1.66 4.62
N LEU A 148 4.58 1.88 3.56
CA LEU A 148 5.96 2.33 3.65
C LEU A 148 6.05 3.85 3.47
N VAL A 149 6.28 4.57 4.57
CA VAL A 149 6.67 5.98 4.53
C VAL A 149 8.17 6.04 4.27
N ARG A 150 8.60 6.77 3.24
CA ARG A 150 9.97 6.71 2.74
C ARG A 150 10.58 8.07 2.44
N ASN A 151 11.88 8.18 2.66
CA ASN A 151 12.72 9.26 2.14
C ASN A 151 13.99 8.67 1.54
N VAL A 152 14.10 8.71 0.21
CA VAL A 152 15.24 8.13 -0.52
C VAL A 152 16.52 8.96 -0.41
N ASN A 153 16.42 10.22 0.03
CA ASN A 153 17.59 11.08 0.26
C ASN A 153 18.26 10.74 1.60
N THR A 154 17.47 10.63 2.67
CA THR A 154 17.96 10.28 4.02
C THR A 154 18.07 8.78 4.26
N LEU A 155 17.48 7.97 3.37
CA LEU A 155 17.35 6.51 3.49
C LEU A 155 16.65 6.08 4.80
N GLU A 156 15.73 6.93 5.25
CA GLU A 156 14.86 6.68 6.40
C GLU A 156 13.52 6.13 5.94
N PHE A 157 13.01 5.17 6.71
CA PHE A 157 11.78 4.46 6.42
C PHE A 157 10.94 4.29 7.68
N THR A 158 9.62 4.30 7.52
CA THR A 158 8.67 3.94 8.56
C THR A 158 7.63 3.01 7.95
N LEU A 159 7.53 1.80 8.50
CA LEU A 159 6.62 0.77 8.06
C LEU A 159 5.57 0.53 9.14
N PHE A 160 4.31 0.48 8.73
CA PHE A 160 3.22 0.02 9.58
C PHE A 160 2.15 -0.62 8.72
N GLU A 161 1.23 -1.33 9.36
CA GLU A 161 0.04 -1.84 8.70
C GLU A 161 -1.20 -1.63 9.55
N GLU A 162 -2.34 -1.59 8.87
CA GLU A 162 -3.67 -1.60 9.50
C GLU A 162 -4.54 -2.68 8.86
N ASP A 163 -5.50 -3.16 9.63
CA ASP A 163 -6.56 -4.00 9.11
C ASP A 163 -7.42 -3.20 8.11
N THR A 164 -7.64 -3.75 6.91
CA THR A 164 -8.32 -3.03 5.83
C THR A 164 -9.79 -3.35 5.88
N ARG A 165 -10.60 -2.34 6.18
CA ARG A 165 -12.02 -2.52 6.44
C ARG A 165 -12.89 -1.73 5.48
N GLN A 166 -14.13 -2.18 5.41
CA GLN A 166 -15.21 -1.38 4.87
C GLN A 166 -15.51 -0.19 5.79
N TYR A 167 -16.08 0.85 5.21
CA TYR A 167 -16.54 2.02 5.92
C TYR A 167 -18.06 2.16 5.78
N VAL A 168 -18.75 2.50 6.86
CA VAL A 168 -20.19 2.74 6.83
C VAL A 168 -20.43 4.10 6.18
N THR A 169 -20.99 4.11 4.97
CA THR A 169 -21.10 5.34 4.16
C THR A 169 -21.85 6.48 4.83
N ASN A 170 -22.85 6.15 5.66
CA ASN A 170 -23.68 7.14 6.36
C ASN A 170 -22.97 7.79 7.56
N GLU A 171 -21.83 7.27 8.00
CA GLU A 171 -21.03 7.86 9.10
C GLU A 171 -20.18 9.04 8.64
N TYR A 172 -20.15 9.35 7.34
CA TYR A 172 -19.34 10.42 6.79
C TYR A 172 -20.19 11.54 6.20
N GLU A 173 -19.80 12.78 6.51
CA GLU A 173 -20.33 14.00 5.89
C GLU A 173 -19.34 14.48 4.83
N TRP A 174 -19.82 14.72 3.61
CA TRP A 174 -18.98 15.15 2.49
C TRP A 174 -19.09 16.64 2.23
N LYS A 175 -17.96 17.32 2.05
CA LYS A 175 -17.88 18.76 1.74
C LYS A 175 -16.91 18.99 0.59
N LEU A 176 -17.07 20.09 -0.13
CA LEU A 176 -16.09 20.51 -1.12
C LEU A 176 -15.04 21.40 -0.45
N ASN A 177 -13.77 21.20 -0.78
CA ASN A 177 -12.72 22.15 -0.43
C ASN A 177 -12.60 23.27 -1.48
N ALA A 178 -11.70 24.23 -1.24
CA ALA A 178 -11.48 25.38 -2.13
C ALA A 178 -11.05 25.02 -3.57
N ARG A 179 -10.64 23.76 -3.81
CA ARG A 179 -10.27 23.23 -5.12
C ARG A 179 -11.34 22.26 -5.66
N GLU A 180 -12.54 22.34 -5.11
CA GLU A 180 -13.70 21.52 -5.49
C GLU A 180 -13.46 20.01 -5.36
N ASN A 181 -12.51 19.60 -4.53
CA ASN A 181 -12.34 18.18 -4.18
C ASN A 181 -13.27 17.82 -3.03
N PHE A 182 -13.69 16.57 -3.03
CA PHE A 182 -14.59 16.02 -2.03
C PHE A 182 -13.79 15.61 -0.80
N GLU A 183 -14.20 16.09 0.36
CA GLU A 183 -13.61 15.77 1.65
C GLU A 183 -14.66 15.12 2.55
N GLY A 184 -14.41 13.87 2.94
CA GLY A 184 -15.27 13.09 3.80
C GLY A 184 -14.80 13.19 5.26
N PHE A 185 -15.67 13.71 6.12
CA PHE A 185 -15.42 13.88 7.55
C PHE A 185 -16.24 12.87 8.34
N ASP A 186 -15.61 12.19 9.30
CA ASP A 186 -16.30 11.35 10.27
C ASP A 186 -17.29 12.21 11.06
N LYS A 187 -18.57 11.84 11.07
CA LYS A 187 -19.63 12.62 11.75
C LYS A 187 -19.51 12.59 13.27
N THR A 188 -18.93 11.54 13.82
CA THR A 188 -18.78 11.37 15.26
C THR A 188 -17.59 12.17 15.77
N THR A 189 -16.44 12.08 15.09
CA THR A 189 -15.20 12.71 15.56
C THR A 189 -14.89 14.04 14.88
N GLY A 190 -15.62 14.41 13.82
CA GLY A 190 -15.33 15.57 12.97
C GLY A 190 -14.01 15.47 12.20
N LYS A 191 -13.35 14.30 12.21
CA LYS A 191 -12.01 14.15 11.62
C LYS A 191 -12.12 13.96 10.12
N HIS A 192 -11.30 14.67 9.38
CA HIS A 192 -11.15 14.46 7.94
C HIS A 192 -10.57 13.06 7.70
N LYS A 193 -11.32 12.17 7.06
CA LYS A 193 -10.87 10.79 6.79
C LYS A 193 -10.55 10.55 5.32
N PHE A 194 -11.32 11.15 4.41
CA PHE A 194 -11.22 10.86 2.98
C PHE A 194 -11.04 12.11 2.13
N THR A 195 -10.25 12.02 1.07
CA THR A 195 -10.30 12.99 -0.02
C THR A 195 -10.48 12.26 -1.34
N TRP A 196 -11.43 12.73 -2.15
CA TRP A 196 -11.62 12.28 -3.51
C TRP A 196 -11.49 13.46 -4.48
N GLN A 197 -10.72 13.24 -5.54
CA GLN A 197 -10.44 14.24 -6.57
C GLN A 197 -11.18 13.81 -7.84
N PRO A 198 -12.14 14.63 -8.34
CA PRO A 198 -12.92 14.26 -9.52
C PRO A 198 -12.05 13.97 -10.73
N HIS A 199 -11.04 14.83 -10.96
CA HIS A 199 -10.10 14.64 -12.05
C HIS A 199 -9.23 13.40 -11.79
N GLY A 200 -9.42 12.38 -12.62
CA GLY A 200 -8.79 11.08 -12.46
C GLY A 200 -9.38 10.22 -11.35
N ALA A 201 -10.53 10.59 -10.76
CA ALA A 201 -11.25 9.76 -9.79
C ALA A 201 -10.38 9.29 -8.60
N GLN A 202 -9.36 10.05 -8.20
CA GLN A 202 -8.37 9.61 -7.23
C GLN A 202 -8.96 9.64 -5.81
N PHE A 203 -9.05 8.47 -5.18
CA PHE A 203 -9.48 8.31 -3.80
C PHE A 203 -8.28 8.20 -2.87
N THR A 204 -8.32 8.91 -1.75
CA THR A 204 -7.28 8.86 -0.73
C THR A 204 -7.88 8.74 0.65
N ILE A 205 -7.21 7.98 1.50
CA ILE A 205 -7.55 7.79 2.91
C ILE A 205 -6.46 8.44 3.75
N LYS A 206 -6.85 9.12 4.83
CA LYS A 206 -5.93 9.60 5.86
C LYS A 206 -5.69 8.51 6.91
N TYR A 207 -4.41 8.29 7.18
CA TYR A 207 -3.90 7.34 8.17
C TYR A 207 -3.13 8.09 9.25
N THR A 208 -3.23 7.60 10.48
CA THR A 208 -2.38 8.04 11.59
C THR A 208 -1.25 7.02 11.74
N VAL A 209 -0.01 7.46 11.81
CA VAL A 209 1.13 6.56 12.05
C VAL A 209 1.03 6.07 13.49
N PRO A 210 0.90 4.76 13.74
CA PRO A 210 0.85 4.24 15.09
C PRO A 210 2.19 4.42 15.79
N SER A 211 2.17 4.49 17.13
CA SER A 211 3.40 4.52 17.93
C SER A 211 4.25 3.26 17.70
N SER A 212 3.59 2.11 17.50
CA SER A 212 4.20 0.81 17.19
C SER A 212 4.80 0.70 15.79
N ALA A 213 4.69 1.73 14.94
CA ALA A 213 5.28 1.70 13.60
C ALA A 213 6.80 1.42 13.66
N VAL A 214 7.26 0.53 12.80
CA VAL A 214 8.67 0.15 12.71
C VAL A 214 9.42 1.25 11.98
N ARG A 215 10.41 1.84 12.63
CA ARG A 215 11.26 2.90 12.08
C ARG A 215 12.65 2.34 11.87
N PHE A 216 13.14 2.43 10.64
CA PHE A 216 14.47 1.93 10.31
C PHE A 216 15.16 2.86 9.32
N GLN A 217 16.47 2.71 9.25
CA GLN A 217 17.33 3.43 8.32
C GLN A 217 18.31 2.42 7.73
N ILE A 218 18.56 2.54 6.43
CA ILE A 218 19.57 1.72 5.76
C ILE A 218 20.79 2.57 5.42
N LYS A 219 21.94 1.92 5.24
CA LYS A 219 23.13 2.59 4.71
C LYS A 219 23.06 2.60 3.19
N ARG A 220 23.53 3.70 2.60
CA ARG A 220 23.71 3.78 1.14
C ARG A 220 24.74 2.72 0.73
N PRO A 221 24.45 1.86 -0.26
CA PRO A 221 25.43 0.91 -0.75
C PRO A 221 26.64 1.64 -1.35
N PRO A 222 27.84 1.02 -1.33
CA PRO A 222 28.97 1.53 -2.07
C PRO A 222 28.68 1.53 -3.57
N ILE A 223 29.45 2.32 -4.31
CA ILE A 223 29.42 2.27 -5.78
C ILE A 223 29.88 0.89 -6.22
N LEU A 224 29.14 0.26 -7.13
CA LEU A 224 29.50 -1.04 -7.69
C LEU A 224 30.74 -0.89 -8.58
N ASP A 225 31.69 -1.81 -8.44
CA ASP A 225 32.84 -1.87 -9.33
C ASP A 225 32.39 -2.30 -10.72
N PHE A 226 32.74 -1.51 -11.73
CA PHE A 226 32.25 -1.72 -13.09
C PHE A 226 32.73 -3.07 -13.66
N GLU A 227 34.02 -3.37 -13.52
CA GLU A 227 34.61 -4.59 -14.11
C GLU A 227 34.05 -5.85 -13.43
N GLN A 228 34.01 -5.88 -12.09
CA GLN A 228 33.41 -6.99 -11.35
C GLN A 228 31.92 -7.16 -11.70
N THR A 229 31.20 -6.06 -11.89
CA THR A 229 29.78 -6.13 -12.27
C THR A 229 29.61 -6.68 -13.68
N MET A 230 30.42 -6.24 -14.66
CA MET A 230 30.36 -6.76 -16.04
C MET A 230 30.69 -8.25 -16.10
N GLU A 231 31.68 -8.70 -15.31
CA GLU A 231 32.00 -10.11 -15.14
C GLU A 231 30.82 -10.89 -14.52
N GLN A 232 30.25 -10.39 -13.42
CA GLN A 232 29.16 -11.04 -12.69
C GLN A 232 27.90 -11.22 -13.56
N ILE A 233 27.55 -10.23 -14.39
CA ILE A 233 26.37 -10.32 -15.27
C ILE A 233 26.66 -11.12 -16.55
N GLY A 234 27.90 -11.56 -16.75
CA GLY A 234 28.30 -12.32 -17.93
C GLY A 234 28.24 -11.51 -19.22
N PHE A 235 28.49 -10.20 -19.14
CA PHE A 235 28.47 -9.34 -20.32
C PHE A 235 29.46 -9.87 -21.37
N ASN A 236 29.01 -9.92 -22.62
CA ASN A 236 29.88 -10.21 -23.75
C ASN A 236 29.41 -9.45 -24.99
N LYS A 237 30.27 -9.39 -26.01
CA LYS A 237 30.04 -8.60 -27.23
C LYS A 237 28.77 -9.00 -27.99
N ASN A 238 28.24 -10.22 -27.82
CA ASN A 238 27.03 -10.68 -28.51
C ASN A 238 25.75 -10.02 -27.97
N TRP A 239 25.82 -9.31 -26.85
CA TRP A 239 24.71 -8.51 -26.33
C TRP A 239 24.45 -7.25 -27.15
N VAL A 240 25.40 -6.84 -28.02
CA VAL A 240 25.30 -5.62 -28.83
C VAL A 240 25.17 -6.00 -30.30
N LEU A 241 24.02 -5.68 -30.90
CA LEU A 241 23.81 -5.76 -32.35
C LEU A 241 24.02 -4.38 -32.98
N ILE A 242 25.13 -4.18 -33.69
CA ILE A 242 25.39 -2.97 -34.45
C ILE A 242 24.70 -3.11 -35.82
N LYS A 243 23.73 -2.24 -36.11
CA LYS A 243 23.09 -2.15 -37.42
C LYS A 243 23.65 -0.92 -38.15
N ASN A 244 24.01 -1.11 -39.42
CA ASN A 244 24.44 -0.04 -40.32
C ASN A 244 23.24 0.60 -41.04
#